data_AF-X1LLW8-F1
#
_entry.id   AF-X1LLW8-F1
#
_cell.length_a   1.000
_cell.length_b   1.000
_cell.length_c   1.000
_cell.angle_alpha   90.00
_cell.angle_beta   90.00
_cell.angle_gamma   90.00
#
_symmetry.space_group_name_H-M   'P 1'
#
loop_
_entity.id
_entity.type
_entity.pdbx_description
1 polymer ?
#
loop_
_entity_poly.entity_id
_entity_poly.type
_entity_poly.pdbx_seq_one_letter_code
_entity_poly.pdbx_strand_id
1 'polypeptide(L)'
;MAAEGLLQEIKRIVREETPFSSAISDIDFEGPRVVFYCKDLDLLMENGEVIKEFARKIRKRIILRPAPNILTESEKAEKKIRRLVPAEAGITNIIFSQDVGEVTIEAQKPGIAIGKGGGLLREIMQKISWTPRVVRAPPIESDIVQNIRRSIIQGGTKRRDILRKIGRRIHREPKSKGDWIRFTTLGGSREVGRSSFLLQTPESRVMIDCGVNVASENRAFPHLEVP
;
A
#
# COMPACT_ATOMS: atom_id res chain seq x y z
N MET A 1 16.15 11.48 -12.42
CA MET A 1 15.85 12.75 -13.11
C MET A 1 14.41 12.78 -13.62
N ALA A 2 13.95 11.89 -14.50
CA ALA A 2 12.56 11.94 -15.03
C ALA A 2 11.43 11.72 -13.99
N ALA A 3 11.56 10.75 -13.07
CA ALA A 3 10.52 10.51 -12.07
C ALA A 3 10.34 11.67 -11.06
N GLU A 4 11.42 12.41 -10.78
CA GLU A 4 11.35 13.59 -9.93
C GLU A 4 10.64 14.73 -10.66
N GLY A 5 10.88 14.89 -11.96
CA GLY A 5 10.14 15.83 -12.82
C GLY A 5 8.64 15.56 -12.81
N LEU A 6 8.22 14.30 -13.01
CA LEU A 6 6.81 13.91 -12.92
C LEU A 6 6.23 14.17 -11.52
N LEU A 7 7.00 13.90 -10.47
CA LEU A 7 6.55 14.17 -9.10
C LEU A 7 6.33 15.68 -8.87
N GLN A 8 7.25 16.52 -9.35
CA GLN A 8 7.12 17.98 -9.27
C GLN A 8 5.95 18.50 -10.12
N GLU A 9 5.72 17.91 -11.29
CA GLU A 9 4.55 18.23 -12.11
C GLU A 9 3.25 17.89 -11.38
N ILE A 10 3.13 16.69 -10.80
CA ILE A 10 1.97 16.32 -9.98
C ILE A 10 1.80 17.30 -8.80
N LYS A 11 2.88 17.67 -8.11
CA LYS A 11 2.85 18.66 -7.02
C LYS A 11 2.36 20.03 -7.50
N ARG A 12 2.78 20.47 -8.68
CA ARG A 12 2.33 21.73 -9.28
C ARG A 12 0.83 21.69 -9.60
N ILE A 13 0.39 20.67 -10.32
CA ILE A 13 -1.02 20.53 -10.71
C ILE A 13 -1.92 20.48 -9.47
N VAL A 14 -1.53 19.75 -8.42
CA VAL A 14 -2.29 19.73 -7.16
C VAL A 14 -2.38 21.13 -6.53
N ARG A 15 -1.29 21.91 -6.50
CA ARG A 15 -1.31 23.27 -5.93
C ARG A 15 -2.18 24.24 -6.71
N GLU A 16 -2.17 24.15 -8.04
CA GLU A 16 -2.82 25.12 -8.93
C GLU A 16 -4.30 24.78 -9.19
N GLU A 17 -4.66 23.50 -9.27
CA GLU A 17 -5.95 23.07 -9.80
C GLU A 17 -6.90 22.45 -8.78
N THR A 18 -6.50 22.30 -7.50
CA THR A 18 -7.31 21.54 -6.54
C THR A 18 -7.71 22.34 -5.29
N PRO A 19 -8.99 22.28 -4.87
CA PRO A 19 -9.48 22.97 -3.68
C PRO A 19 -8.92 22.37 -2.37
N PHE A 20 -8.41 21.15 -2.43
CA PHE A 20 -7.84 20.42 -1.31
C PHE A 20 -6.31 20.57 -1.20
N SER A 21 -5.69 21.42 -2.02
CA SER A 21 -4.24 21.65 -1.99
C SER A 21 -3.75 22.07 -0.60
N SER A 22 -4.55 22.89 0.07
CA SER A 22 -4.31 23.36 1.43
C SER A 22 -4.34 22.25 2.47
N ALA A 23 -4.92 21.08 2.18
CA ALA A 23 -4.98 19.93 3.09
C ALA A 23 -3.80 18.95 2.89
N ILE A 24 -3.03 19.10 1.81
CA ILE A 24 -1.89 18.23 1.48
C ILE A 24 -0.60 18.88 2.00
N SER A 25 0.19 18.09 2.72
CA SER A 25 1.52 18.46 3.23
C SER A 25 2.63 18.06 2.26
N ASP A 26 2.55 16.85 1.69
CA ASP A 26 3.54 16.35 0.75
C ASP A 26 2.95 15.28 -0.18
N ILE A 27 3.65 15.01 -1.29
CA ILE A 27 3.30 13.99 -2.28
C ILE A 27 4.57 13.19 -2.58
N ASP A 28 4.47 11.87 -2.56
CA ASP A 28 5.57 10.98 -2.97
C ASP A 28 5.02 9.73 -3.67
N PHE A 29 5.91 8.99 -4.33
CA PHE A 29 5.59 7.66 -4.84
C PHE A 29 5.91 6.60 -3.79
N GLU A 30 4.99 5.67 -3.57
CA GLU A 30 5.25 4.48 -2.75
C GLU A 30 4.81 3.22 -3.48
N GLY A 31 5.79 2.51 -4.05
CA GLY A 31 5.52 1.40 -4.94
C GLY A 31 4.72 1.87 -6.16
N PRO A 32 3.62 1.19 -6.54
CA PRO A 32 2.81 1.57 -7.71
C PRO A 32 1.81 2.72 -7.44
N ARG A 33 1.87 3.36 -6.27
CA ARG A 33 0.86 4.32 -5.80
C ARG A 33 1.47 5.71 -5.65
N VAL A 34 0.67 6.72 -5.94
CA VAL A 34 0.94 8.12 -5.56
C VAL A 34 0.32 8.34 -4.18
N VAL A 35 1.14 8.73 -3.21
CA VAL A 35 0.71 8.93 -1.82
C VAL A 35 0.62 10.42 -1.55
N PHE A 36 -0.55 10.88 -1.11
CA PHE A 36 -0.76 12.23 -0.61
C PHE A 36 -0.72 12.17 0.91
N TYR A 37 0.20 12.91 1.51
CA TYR A 37 0.27 13.07 2.96
C TYR A 37 -0.57 14.27 3.37
N CYS A 38 -1.53 14.06 4.24
CA CYS A 38 -2.63 14.96 4.52
C CYS A 38 -2.51 15.53 5.93
N LYS A 39 -2.56 16.84 6.07
CA LYS A 39 -2.60 17.52 7.39
C LYS A 39 -4.02 17.80 7.86
N ASP A 40 -4.98 17.76 6.95
CA ASP A 40 -6.41 17.89 7.25
C ASP A 40 -7.17 16.78 6.50
N LEU A 41 -7.76 15.86 7.26
CA LEU A 41 -8.51 14.73 6.69
C LEU A 41 -9.96 15.11 6.37
N ASP A 42 -10.53 16.11 7.06
CA ASP A 42 -11.91 16.52 6.91
C ASP A 42 -12.14 17.14 5.52
N LEU A 43 -11.26 18.07 5.16
CA LEU A 43 -11.26 18.71 3.83
C LEU A 43 -11.17 17.69 2.69
N LEU A 44 -10.46 16.56 2.89
CA LEU A 44 -10.32 15.53 1.85
C LEU A 44 -11.52 14.60 1.78
N MET A 45 -12.18 14.35 2.91
CA MET A 45 -13.40 13.57 2.95
C MET A 45 -14.56 14.29 2.24
N GLU A 46 -14.63 15.61 2.38
CA GLU A 46 -15.60 16.45 1.67
C GLU A 46 -15.31 16.50 0.16
N ASN A 47 -14.03 16.57 -0.23
CA ASN A 47 -13.61 16.68 -1.62
C ASN A 47 -13.30 15.31 -2.30
N GLY A 48 -13.89 14.22 -1.80
CA GLY A 48 -13.58 12.87 -2.25
C GLY A 48 -13.81 12.62 -3.76
N GLU A 49 -14.81 13.24 -4.37
CA GLU A 49 -15.06 13.11 -5.82
C GLU A 49 -13.99 13.82 -6.66
N VAL A 50 -13.54 15.01 -6.23
CA VAL A 50 -12.48 15.75 -6.92
C VAL A 50 -11.17 14.95 -6.93
N ILE A 51 -10.87 14.23 -5.85
CA ILE A 51 -9.69 13.35 -5.77
C ILE A 51 -9.80 12.19 -6.75
N LYS A 52 -11.00 11.61 -6.94
CA LYS A 52 -11.23 10.54 -7.92
C LYS A 52 -11.08 11.05 -9.34
N GLU A 53 -11.61 12.23 -9.65
CA GLU A 53 -11.45 12.88 -10.95
C GLU A 53 -9.99 13.19 -11.24
N PHE A 54 -9.26 13.72 -10.26
CA PHE A 54 -7.83 13.96 -10.36
C PHE A 54 -7.06 12.66 -10.62
N ALA A 55 -7.35 11.58 -9.89
CA ALA A 55 -6.75 10.26 -10.11
C ALA A 55 -6.99 9.73 -11.54
N ARG A 56 -8.20 9.96 -12.09
CA ARG A 56 -8.54 9.63 -13.49
C ARG A 56 -7.73 10.48 -14.48
N LYS A 57 -7.59 11.79 -14.23
CA LYS A 57 -6.81 12.71 -15.07
C LYS A 57 -5.34 12.26 -15.17
N ILE A 58 -4.71 11.95 -14.04
CA ILE A 58 -3.30 11.52 -14.02
C ILE A 58 -3.11 10.03 -14.36
N ARG A 59 -4.19 9.24 -14.43
CA ARG A 59 -4.19 7.78 -14.65
C ARG A 59 -3.29 7.01 -13.68
N LYS A 60 -3.20 7.47 -12.43
CA LYS A 60 -2.43 6.82 -11.37
C LYS A 60 -3.32 6.54 -10.17
N ARG A 61 -2.98 5.49 -9.41
CA ARG A 61 -3.67 5.15 -8.17
C ARG A 61 -3.20 6.06 -7.05
N ILE A 62 -4.08 6.91 -6.55
CA ILE A 62 -3.83 7.82 -5.42
C ILE A 62 -4.25 7.14 -4.12
N ILE A 63 -3.44 7.31 -3.08
CA ILE A 63 -3.77 6.95 -1.70
C ILE A 63 -3.56 8.16 -0.81
N LEU A 64 -4.56 8.44 0.01
CA LEU A 64 -4.50 9.46 1.05
C LEU A 64 -3.94 8.84 2.32
N ARG A 65 -3.02 9.53 2.98
CA ARG A 65 -2.49 9.14 4.28
C ARG A 65 -2.40 10.34 5.20
N PRO A 66 -2.73 10.21 6.48
CA PRO A 66 -2.44 11.27 7.43
C PRO A 66 -0.92 11.52 7.52
N ALA A 67 -0.56 12.79 7.64
CA ALA A 67 0.81 13.19 7.90
C ALA A 67 1.24 12.69 9.30
N PRO A 68 2.50 12.25 9.50
CA PRO A 68 2.93 11.68 10.78
C PRO A 68 2.75 12.61 11.98
N ASN A 69 2.76 13.93 11.75
CA ASN A 69 2.64 14.96 12.78
C ASN A 69 1.21 15.16 13.32
N ILE A 70 0.17 14.73 12.59
CA ILE A 70 -1.23 14.85 13.04
C ILE A 70 -1.74 13.58 13.72
N LEU A 71 -0.96 12.49 13.69
CA LEU A 71 -1.35 11.22 14.27
C LEU A 71 -1.48 11.35 15.79
N THR A 72 -2.64 10.99 16.33
CA THR A 72 -2.78 10.85 17.79
C THR A 72 -1.95 9.67 18.30
N GLU A 73 -1.42 9.77 19.52
CA GLU A 73 -0.68 8.67 20.16
C GLU A 73 -1.52 7.37 20.17
N SER A 74 -0.87 6.24 19.88
CA SER A 74 -1.53 4.94 19.71
C SER A 74 -2.39 4.55 20.91
N GLU A 75 -1.94 4.80 22.14
CA GLU A 75 -2.73 4.48 23.35
C GLU A 75 -4.01 5.34 23.47
N LYS A 76 -3.92 6.64 23.15
CA LYS A 76 -5.06 7.56 23.16
C LYS A 76 -6.04 7.20 22.04
N ALA A 77 -5.50 6.87 20.86
CA ALA A 77 -6.28 6.42 19.71
C ALA A 77 -7.02 5.12 20.03
N GLU A 78 -6.36 4.15 20.67
CA GLU A 78 -6.97 2.87 21.05
C GLU A 78 -8.15 3.07 22.01
N LYS A 79 -7.97 3.89 23.05
CA LYS A 79 -9.04 4.23 24.00
C LYS A 79 -10.24 4.88 23.30
N LYS A 80 -9.98 5.77 22.33
CA LYS A 80 -11.05 6.39 21.52
C LYS A 80 -11.75 5.37 20.63
N ILE A 81 -11.03 4.49 19.95
CA ILE A 81 -11.60 3.43 19.11
C ILE A 81 -12.53 2.53 19.93
N ARG A 82 -12.08 2.05 21.09
CA ARG A 82 -12.88 1.18 21.98
C ARG A 82 -14.14 1.87 22.53
N ARG A 83 -14.15 3.20 22.62
CA ARG A 83 -15.33 3.99 23.02
C ARG A 83 -16.31 4.22 21.87
N LEU A 84 -15.82 4.41 20.66
CA LEU A 84 -16.64 4.69 19.48
C LEU A 84 -17.27 3.43 18.90
N VAL A 85 -16.51 2.33 18.87
CA VAL A 85 -17.00 1.07 18.31
C VAL A 85 -17.88 0.35 19.32
N PRO A 86 -19.12 -0.04 18.96
CA PRO A 86 -19.99 -0.79 19.84
C PRO A 86 -19.35 -2.09 20.33
N ALA A 87 -19.56 -2.44 21.59
CA ALA A 87 -19.05 -3.70 22.18
C ALA A 87 -19.50 -4.94 21.39
N GLU A 88 -20.69 -4.87 20.78
CA GLU A 88 -21.26 -5.90 19.91
C GLU A 88 -20.41 -6.23 18.67
N ALA A 89 -19.56 -5.30 18.22
CA ALA A 89 -18.63 -5.55 17.13
C ALA A 89 -17.58 -6.61 17.50
N GLY A 90 -17.31 -6.79 18.80
CA GLY A 90 -16.35 -7.75 19.32
C GLY A 90 -14.94 -7.46 18.83
N ILE A 91 -14.37 -6.31 19.21
CA ILE A 91 -12.97 -5.98 18.88
C ILE A 91 -12.06 -6.98 19.61
N THR A 92 -11.27 -7.70 18.84
CA THR A 92 -10.26 -8.65 19.30
C THR A 92 -8.88 -8.01 19.40
N ASN A 93 -8.50 -7.23 18.39
CA ASN A 93 -7.17 -6.63 18.33
C ASN A 93 -7.18 -5.27 17.61
N ILE A 94 -6.25 -4.38 17.98
CA ILE A 94 -6.03 -3.08 17.34
C ILE A 94 -4.53 -2.93 17.10
N ILE A 95 -4.15 -2.79 15.83
CA ILE A 95 -2.76 -2.82 15.39
C ILE A 95 -2.43 -1.50 14.68
N PHE A 96 -1.49 -0.74 15.22
CA PHE A 96 -1.06 0.53 14.65
C PHE A 96 0.17 0.35 13.75
N SER A 97 0.11 0.95 12.57
CA SER A 97 1.23 1.04 11.63
C SER A 97 1.61 2.49 11.43
N GLN A 98 2.51 2.98 12.29
CA GLN A 98 2.86 4.41 12.36
C GLN A 98 3.45 4.94 11.04
N ASP A 99 4.27 4.15 10.34
CA ASP A 99 4.93 4.58 9.11
C ASP A 99 3.99 4.94 7.96
N VAL A 100 2.78 4.36 7.97
CA VAL A 100 1.74 4.58 6.97
C VAL A 100 0.51 5.32 7.54
N GLY A 101 0.47 5.56 8.85
CA GLY A 101 -0.67 6.20 9.51
C GLY A 101 -1.96 5.38 9.47
N GLU A 102 -1.86 4.05 9.43
CA GLU A 102 -3.01 3.12 9.36
C GLU A 102 -3.21 2.42 10.72
N VAL A 103 -4.47 2.24 11.11
CA VAL A 103 -4.85 1.39 12.25
C VAL A 103 -5.72 0.25 11.76
N THR A 104 -5.27 -0.99 11.97
CA THR A 104 -6.05 -2.19 11.67
C THR A 104 -6.86 -2.60 12.90
N ILE A 105 -8.18 -2.68 12.76
CA ILE A 105 -9.11 -3.07 13.82
C ILE A 105 -9.67 -4.44 13.46
N GLU A 106 -9.33 -5.46 14.26
CA GLU A 106 -9.83 -6.82 14.09
C GLU A 106 -11.09 -7.01 14.91
N ALA A 107 -12.22 -7.26 14.24
CA ALA A 107 -13.53 -7.38 14.87
C ALA A 107 -14.23 -8.68 14.48
N GLN A 108 -14.95 -9.31 15.41
CA GLN A 108 -15.78 -10.48 15.12
C GLN A 108 -16.89 -10.15 14.12
N LYS A 109 -17.48 -8.95 14.24
CA LYS A 109 -18.52 -8.42 13.34
C LYS A 109 -18.05 -7.12 12.67
N PRO A 110 -17.26 -7.19 11.57
CA PRO A 110 -16.74 -6.02 10.87
C PRO A 110 -17.79 -5.00 10.43
N GLY A 111 -18.98 -5.46 10.01
CA GLY A 111 -20.05 -4.56 9.55
C GLY A 111 -20.50 -3.56 10.61
N ILE A 112 -20.50 -3.96 11.89
CA ILE A 112 -20.84 -3.08 13.02
C ILE A 112 -19.72 -2.06 13.25
N ALA A 113 -18.45 -2.49 13.21
CA ALA A 113 -17.30 -1.62 13.36
C ALA A 113 -17.11 -0.63 12.18
N ILE A 114 -17.64 -0.96 10.99
CA ILE A 114 -17.64 -0.06 9.83
C ILE A 114 -18.75 0.99 9.92
N GLY A 115 -19.91 0.60 10.44
CA GLY A 115 -21.12 1.42 10.49
C GLY A 115 -21.84 1.50 9.15
N LYS A 116 -23.10 1.96 9.15
CA LYS A 116 -23.91 2.13 7.94
C LYS A 116 -23.22 3.10 6.98
N GLY A 117 -22.96 2.67 5.74
CA GLY A 117 -22.28 3.49 4.72
C GLY A 117 -20.85 3.91 5.08
N GLY A 118 -20.21 3.27 6.07
CA GLY A 118 -18.88 3.66 6.54
C GLY A 118 -18.86 4.88 7.47
N GLY A 119 -20.01 5.30 8.02
CA GLY A 119 -20.10 6.47 8.90
C GLY A 119 -19.19 6.37 10.14
N LEU A 120 -19.09 5.19 10.76
CA LEU A 120 -18.26 5.00 11.94
C LEU A 120 -16.77 5.00 11.60
N LEU A 121 -16.35 4.43 10.46
CA LEU A 121 -14.96 4.55 9.98
C LEU A 121 -14.55 6.01 9.79
N ARG A 122 -15.45 6.82 9.21
CA ARG A 122 -15.24 8.25 9.01
C ARG A 122 -15.09 8.95 10.35
N GLU A 123 -16.02 8.72 11.28
CA GLU A 123 -15.96 9.31 12.62
C GLU A 123 -14.67 8.93 13.38
N ILE A 124 -14.25 7.67 13.29
CA ILE A 124 -12.96 7.22 13.85
C ILE A 124 -11.83 8.02 13.20
N MET A 125 -11.76 8.04 11.86
CA MET A 125 -10.72 8.76 11.12
C MET A 125 -10.61 10.23 11.55
N GLN A 126 -11.73 10.93 11.74
CA GLN A 126 -11.76 12.32 12.20
C GLN A 126 -11.25 12.46 13.65
N LYS A 127 -11.68 11.58 14.56
CA LYS A 127 -11.37 11.69 16.00
C LYS A 127 -9.96 11.29 16.38
N ILE A 128 -9.32 10.41 15.61
CA ILE A 128 -7.96 9.91 15.92
C ILE A 128 -6.93 10.32 14.87
N SER A 129 -7.35 10.79 13.69
CA SER A 129 -6.48 11.17 12.58
C SER A 129 -5.64 10.02 12.01
N TRP A 130 -6.06 8.77 12.23
CA TRP A 130 -5.50 7.57 11.61
C TRP A 130 -6.43 7.09 10.49
N THR A 131 -5.88 6.44 9.46
CA THR A 131 -6.69 5.71 8.49
C THR A 131 -7.15 4.37 9.09
N PRO A 132 -8.44 4.19 9.40
CA PRO A 132 -8.92 2.96 9.99
C PRO A 132 -9.19 1.90 8.93
N ARG A 133 -8.72 0.68 9.19
CA ARG A 133 -8.95 -0.49 8.36
C ARG A 133 -9.56 -1.60 9.23
N VAL A 134 -10.83 -1.90 8.99
CA VAL A 134 -11.50 -2.98 9.73
C VAL A 134 -11.33 -4.29 8.98
N VAL A 135 -10.92 -5.33 9.70
CA VAL A 135 -10.80 -6.70 9.20
C VAL A 135 -11.55 -7.66 10.13
N ARG A 136 -12.00 -8.79 9.57
CA ARG A 136 -12.60 -9.85 10.39
C ARG A 136 -11.54 -10.49 11.27
N ALA A 137 -11.84 -10.63 12.55
CA ALA A 137 -11.01 -11.40 13.47
C ALA A 137 -10.90 -12.85 12.95
N PRO A 138 -9.68 -13.39 12.81
CA PRO A 138 -9.51 -14.77 12.38
C PRO A 138 -10.07 -15.71 13.47
N PRO A 139 -10.71 -16.83 13.09
CA PRO A 139 -11.23 -17.80 14.07
C PRO A 139 -10.11 -18.53 14.82
N ILE A 140 -8.94 -18.65 14.20
CA ILE A 140 -7.74 -19.27 14.77
C ILE A 140 -6.60 -18.28 14.61
N GLU A 141 -5.91 -17.99 15.70
CA GLU A 141 -4.72 -17.16 15.66
C GLU A 141 -3.55 -17.92 15.02
N SER A 142 -2.77 -17.24 14.19
CA SER A 142 -1.60 -17.81 13.55
C SER A 142 -0.36 -17.04 13.97
N ASP A 143 0.56 -17.73 14.65
CA ASP A 143 1.84 -17.18 15.07
C ASP A 143 2.64 -16.64 13.88
N ILE A 144 2.57 -17.32 12.73
CA ILE A 144 3.24 -16.89 11.49
C ILE A 144 2.69 -15.53 11.05
N VAL A 145 1.36 -15.36 11.02
CA VAL A 145 0.72 -14.10 10.63
C VAL A 145 1.08 -12.97 11.61
N GLN A 146 1.05 -13.25 12.91
CA GLN A 146 1.42 -12.28 13.93
C GLN A 146 2.89 -11.86 13.82
N ASN A 147 3.79 -12.80 13.58
CA ASN A 147 5.22 -12.55 13.41
C ASN A 147 5.52 -11.73 12.16
N ILE A 148 4.89 -12.07 11.02
CA ILE A 148 5.01 -11.28 9.78
C ILE A 148 4.52 -9.84 10.01
N ARG A 149 3.36 -9.66 10.67
CA ARG A 149 2.83 -8.32 10.96
C ARG A 149 3.78 -7.51 11.85
N ARG A 150 4.29 -8.11 12.93
CA ARG A 150 5.28 -7.47 13.81
C ARG A 150 6.53 -7.07 13.05
N SER A 151 7.07 -7.97 12.23
CA SER A 151 8.23 -7.69 11.38
C SER A 151 8.00 -6.52 10.42
N ILE A 152 6.80 -6.46 9.80
CA ILE A 152 6.42 -5.35 8.91
C ILE A 152 6.35 -4.01 9.66
N ILE A 153 5.79 -3.99 10.87
CA ILE A 153 5.67 -2.78 11.69
C ILE A 153 7.06 -2.31 12.14
N GLN A 154 7.88 -3.22 12.67
CA GLN A 154 9.24 -2.90 13.10
C GLN A 154 10.13 -2.41 11.95
N GLY A 155 9.96 -2.98 10.75
CA GLY A 155 10.70 -2.60 9.55
C GLY A 155 10.09 -1.43 8.76
N GLY A 156 9.07 -0.75 9.27
CA GLY A 156 8.23 0.14 8.47
C GLY A 156 8.97 1.34 7.87
N THR A 157 9.94 1.93 8.59
CA THR A 157 10.76 3.04 8.05
C THR A 157 11.60 2.58 6.87
N LYS A 158 12.32 1.45 7.01
CA LYS A 158 13.09 0.83 5.91
C LYS A 158 12.19 0.46 4.74
N ARG A 159 11.00 -0.07 5.03
CA ARG A 159 10.01 -0.43 4.01
C ARG A 159 9.54 0.79 3.22
N ARG A 160 9.27 1.93 3.88
CA ARG A 160 8.88 3.18 3.23
C ARG A 160 9.95 3.64 2.23
N ASP A 161 11.23 3.58 2.62
CA ASP A 161 12.33 3.96 1.72
C ASP A 161 12.47 3.02 0.52
N ILE A 162 12.28 1.72 0.73
CA ILE A 162 12.23 0.73 -0.36
C ILE A 162 11.07 1.03 -1.31
N LEU A 163 9.87 1.32 -0.78
CA LEU A 163 8.70 1.65 -1.59
C LEU A 163 8.92 2.94 -2.39
N ARG A 164 9.56 3.96 -1.81
CA ARG A 164 9.91 5.20 -2.52
C ARG A 164 10.89 4.95 -3.66
N LYS A 165 11.91 4.12 -3.44
CA LYS A 165 12.85 3.71 -4.49
C LYS A 165 12.15 2.95 -5.62
N ILE A 166 11.27 2.00 -5.28
CA ILE A 166 10.47 1.25 -6.25
C ILE A 166 9.53 2.19 -7.02
N GLY A 167 8.86 3.12 -6.33
CA GLY A 167 7.94 4.06 -6.96
C GLY A 167 8.61 4.97 -7.98
N ARG A 168 9.77 5.55 -7.64
CA ARG A 168 10.58 6.31 -8.60
C ARG A 168 10.99 5.48 -9.82
N ARG A 169 11.16 4.16 -9.70
CA ARG A 169 11.46 3.26 -10.83
C ARG A 169 10.23 2.92 -11.67
N ILE A 170 9.05 2.75 -11.06
CA ILE A 170 7.79 2.45 -11.74
C ILE A 170 7.30 3.66 -12.54
N HIS A 171 7.37 4.85 -11.94
CA HIS A 171 6.81 6.08 -12.51
C HIS A 171 7.80 6.85 -13.39
N ARG A 172 8.93 6.24 -13.76
CA ARG A 172 9.87 6.83 -14.72
C ARG A 172 9.28 6.84 -16.13
N GLU A 173 9.75 7.76 -16.96
CA GLU A 173 9.46 7.71 -18.40
C GLU A 173 10.10 6.48 -19.07
N PRO A 174 9.43 5.90 -20.08
CA PRO A 174 10.04 4.91 -20.97
C PRO A 174 11.31 5.48 -21.62
N LYS A 175 12.37 4.67 -21.72
CA LYS A 175 13.68 5.08 -22.28
C LYS A 175 13.93 4.55 -23.70
N SER A 176 13.28 3.46 -24.06
CA SER A 176 13.45 2.68 -25.26
C SER A 176 12.30 2.93 -26.21
N LYS A 177 12.62 2.86 -27.50
CA LYS A 177 11.69 3.06 -28.62
C LYS A 177 11.28 1.77 -29.31
N GLY A 178 11.78 0.62 -28.83
CA GLY A 178 11.49 -0.67 -29.43
C GLY A 178 10.21 -1.29 -28.87
N ASP A 179 9.53 -2.07 -29.70
CA ASP A 179 8.31 -2.79 -29.34
C ASP A 179 8.53 -4.29 -29.56
N TRP A 180 9.08 -4.96 -28.55
CA TRP A 180 9.17 -6.42 -28.53
C TRP A 180 8.84 -6.97 -27.15
N ILE A 181 8.37 -8.20 -27.14
CA ILE A 181 8.15 -8.99 -25.92
C ILE A 181 8.89 -10.30 -26.11
N ARG A 182 9.69 -10.67 -25.10
CA ARG A 182 10.36 -11.97 -25.02
C ARG A 182 9.93 -12.66 -23.73
N PHE A 183 9.73 -13.97 -23.83
CA PHE A 183 9.42 -14.82 -22.70
C PHE A 183 10.45 -15.95 -22.64
N THR A 184 11.23 -15.99 -21.55
CA THR A 184 12.26 -17.00 -21.34
C THR A 184 11.82 -17.95 -20.23
N THR A 185 11.87 -19.25 -20.51
CA THR A 185 11.59 -20.29 -19.52
C THR A 185 12.87 -20.65 -18.77
N LEU A 186 12.88 -20.48 -17.44
CA LEU A 186 14.05 -20.77 -16.59
C LEU A 186 13.90 -22.09 -15.80
N GLY A 187 12.67 -22.59 -15.68
CA GLY A 187 12.36 -23.87 -15.06
C GLY A 187 10.85 -24.16 -15.12
N GLY A 188 10.46 -25.42 -14.91
CA GLY A 188 9.05 -25.83 -14.95
C GLY A 188 8.48 -26.00 -16.37
N SER A 189 9.34 -26.09 -17.38
CA SER A 189 8.94 -26.39 -18.77
C SER A 189 9.31 -27.82 -19.13
N ARG A 190 8.29 -28.63 -19.46
CA ARG A 190 8.40 -30.10 -19.62
C ARG A 190 8.86 -30.84 -18.36
N GLU A 191 8.63 -30.26 -17.20
CA GLU A 191 8.91 -30.84 -15.88
C GLU A 191 7.96 -30.27 -14.84
N VAL A 192 7.86 -30.92 -13.68
CA VAL A 192 7.12 -30.42 -12.51
C VAL A 192 8.14 -29.99 -11.45
N GLY A 193 7.95 -28.80 -10.89
CA GLY A 193 8.88 -28.19 -9.93
C GLY A 193 9.71 -27.07 -10.55
N ARG A 194 10.34 -26.26 -9.69
CA ARG A 194 11.22 -25.13 -10.06
C ARG A 194 10.66 -24.17 -11.12
N SER A 195 9.35 -23.94 -11.12
CA SER A 195 8.70 -22.99 -12.03
C SER A 195 9.34 -21.61 -11.92
N SER A 196 9.80 -21.08 -13.05
CA SER A 196 10.30 -19.71 -13.14
C SER A 196 10.35 -19.25 -14.60
N PHE A 197 9.85 -18.05 -14.83
CA PHE A 197 9.76 -17.45 -16.15
C PHE A 197 10.23 -16.00 -16.10
N LEU A 198 10.87 -15.55 -17.18
CA LEU A 198 11.35 -14.19 -17.32
C LEU A 198 10.66 -13.52 -18.50
N LEU A 199 9.76 -12.57 -18.21
CA LEU A 199 9.13 -11.70 -19.18
C LEU A 199 9.98 -10.45 -19.38
N GLN A 200 10.34 -10.16 -20.62
CA GLN A 200 11.22 -9.05 -20.96
C GLN A 200 10.59 -8.18 -22.04
N THR A 201 10.77 -6.88 -21.87
CA THR A 201 10.54 -5.85 -22.88
C THR A 201 11.78 -4.98 -22.96
N PRO A 202 11.89 -4.05 -23.92
CA PRO A 202 12.96 -3.06 -23.93
C PRO A 202 13.03 -2.20 -22.66
N GLU A 203 11.94 -2.11 -21.91
CA GLU A 203 11.84 -1.31 -20.68
C GLU A 203 12.00 -2.09 -19.38
N SER A 204 11.55 -3.35 -19.37
CA SER A 204 11.24 -4.06 -18.14
C SER A 204 11.68 -5.51 -18.21
N ARG A 205 12.04 -6.04 -17.04
CA ARG A 205 12.29 -7.47 -16.83
C ARG A 205 11.49 -7.87 -15.59
N VAL A 206 10.58 -8.82 -15.76
CA VAL A 206 9.66 -9.29 -14.72
C VAL A 206 9.85 -10.79 -14.58
N MET A 207 10.25 -11.23 -13.39
CA MET A 207 10.31 -12.64 -13.03
C MET A 207 8.94 -13.08 -12.52
N ILE A 208 8.44 -14.18 -13.07
CA ILE A 208 7.17 -14.80 -12.71
C ILE A 208 7.53 -16.17 -12.13
N ASP A 209 7.21 -16.36 -10.87
CA ASP A 209 7.66 -17.46 -10.02
C ASP A 209 9.19 -17.62 -9.91
N CYS A 210 9.60 -18.24 -8.82
CA CYS A 210 10.98 -18.66 -8.57
C CYS A 210 10.92 -19.84 -7.60
N GLY A 211 10.32 -20.93 -8.07
CA GLY A 211 10.08 -22.13 -7.26
C GLY A 211 11.33 -22.98 -7.07
N VAL A 212 11.18 -24.02 -6.25
CA VAL A 212 12.20 -25.06 -6.05
C VAL A 212 11.60 -26.41 -6.45
N ASN A 213 12.41 -27.29 -7.01
CA ASN A 213 12.06 -28.69 -7.21
C ASN A 213 12.47 -29.49 -5.97
N VAL A 214 11.49 -29.87 -5.15
CA VAL A 214 11.72 -30.64 -3.91
C VAL A 214 12.02 -32.12 -4.16
N ALA A 215 11.79 -32.61 -5.38
CA ALA A 215 12.03 -34.02 -5.73
C ALA A 215 13.47 -34.29 -6.20
N SER A 216 14.31 -33.25 -6.32
CA SER A 216 15.68 -33.40 -6.78
C SER A 216 16.60 -32.35 -6.17
N GLU A 217 17.67 -32.80 -5.51
CA GLU A 217 18.71 -31.90 -5.00
C GLU A 217 19.61 -31.37 -6.13
N ASN A 218 19.94 -32.21 -7.11
CA ASN A 218 20.83 -31.84 -8.23
C ASN A 218 20.20 -30.89 -9.25
N ARG A 219 18.86 -30.90 -9.37
CA ARG A 219 18.09 -30.01 -10.27
C ARG A 219 17.03 -29.25 -9.48
N ALA A 220 17.40 -28.78 -8.28
CA ALA A 220 16.50 -28.10 -7.36
C ALA A 220 16.07 -26.72 -7.87
N PHE A 221 16.96 -25.99 -8.55
CA PHE A 221 16.77 -24.56 -8.82
C PHE A 221 16.46 -24.26 -10.29
N PRO A 222 15.77 -23.13 -10.56
CA PRO A 222 15.70 -22.55 -11.88
C PRO A 222 17.07 -22.09 -12.39
N HIS A 223 17.20 -21.98 -13.71
CA HIS A 223 18.43 -21.55 -14.37
C HIS A 223 18.59 -20.02 -14.33
N LEU A 224 18.96 -19.47 -13.17
CA LEU A 224 19.14 -18.03 -12.96
C LEU A 224 20.44 -17.46 -13.57
N GLU A 225 21.34 -18.34 -13.99
CA GLU A 225 22.58 -18.03 -14.69
C GLU A 225 22.38 -17.61 -16.17
N VAL A 226 21.17 -17.83 -16.72
CA VAL A 226 20.83 -17.54 -18.11
C VAL A 226 20.62 -16.02 -18.31
N PRO A 227 21.08 -15.42 -19.44
CA PRO A 227 21.02 -13.97 -19.68
C PRO A 227 19.61 -13.36 -19.84
#